data_AF-A0A0S8IMV6-F1
#
_entry.id   AF-A0A0S8IMV6-F1
#
_cell.length_a   1.000
_cell.length_b   1.000
_cell.length_c   1.000
_cell.angle_alpha   90.00
_cell.angle_beta   90.00
_cell.angle_gamma   90.00
#
_symmetry.space_group_name_H-M   'P 1'
#
loop_
_entity.id
_entity.type
_entity.pdbx_description
1 polymer ?
#
loop_
_entity_poly.entity_id
_entity_poly.type
_entity_poly.pdbx_seq_one_letter_code
_entity_poly.pdbx_strand_id
1 'polypeptide(L)'
;APESMGEDDEGPFFVIKREDKQQGTPELVLTQADAANLIRSKAAIYAAVNILIETMNVNIDDVECIYLAGGFGNYLDVSKATFIGMLPDVPPEKIRFVGNSSIAGAKEAILSRAAYDAIRDVANRLTYVDLMTNPKYMDEFVKANFLPHTDVDRFPSVMAKIEQEQAKMHRD
;
A
#
# COMPACT_ATOMS: atom_id res chain seq x y z
N ALA A 1 4.27 -8.04 -19.17
CA ALA A 1 5.47 -7.21 -19.38
C ALA A 1 5.07 -6.01 -20.24
N PRO A 2 5.70 -4.83 -20.10
CA PRO A 2 5.43 -3.71 -21.00
C PRO A 2 5.74 -4.10 -22.45
N GLU A 3 4.99 -3.54 -23.40
CA GLU A 3 5.11 -3.84 -24.83
C GLU A 3 6.33 -3.14 -25.45
N SER A 4 6.73 -1.98 -24.90
CA SER A 4 7.92 -1.22 -25.31
C SER A 4 8.23 -0.09 -24.31
N MET A 5 9.40 0.54 -24.46
CA MET A 5 9.80 1.76 -23.74
C MET A 5 9.86 2.94 -24.72
N GLY A 6 9.45 4.12 -24.28
CA GLY A 6 9.54 5.38 -25.02
C GLY A 6 10.08 6.51 -24.15
N GLU A 7 10.28 7.68 -24.74
CA GLU A 7 10.78 8.88 -24.06
C GLU A 7 10.15 10.13 -24.69
N ASP A 8 9.71 11.07 -23.86
CA ASP A 8 9.17 12.37 -24.24
C ASP A 8 9.79 13.51 -23.40
N ASP A 9 9.23 14.73 -23.48
CA ASP A 9 9.72 15.90 -22.76
C ASP A 9 9.60 15.77 -21.21
N GLU A 10 8.77 14.86 -20.71
CA GLU A 10 8.62 14.55 -19.27
C GLU A 10 9.50 13.37 -18.83
N GLY A 11 10.12 12.66 -19.78
CA GLY A 11 11.12 11.62 -19.58
C GLY A 11 10.67 10.23 -20.07
N PRO A 12 11.38 9.15 -19.67
CA PRO A 12 11.01 7.79 -20.07
C PRO A 12 9.65 7.34 -19.55
N PHE A 13 8.97 6.54 -20.38
CA PHE A 13 7.71 5.87 -20.04
C PHE A 13 7.67 4.45 -20.60
N PHE A 14 6.82 3.60 -20.00
CA PHE A 14 6.56 2.24 -20.47
C PHE A 14 5.19 2.16 -21.14
N VAL A 15 5.13 1.59 -22.34
CA VAL A 15 3.85 1.27 -22.99
C VAL A 15 3.30 -0.02 -22.39
N ILE A 16 2.18 0.08 -21.68
CA ILE A 16 1.50 -1.06 -21.06
C ILE A 16 0.58 -1.74 -22.07
N LYS A 17 -0.08 -0.95 -22.92
CA LYS A 17 -0.92 -1.42 -24.01
C LYS A 17 -0.90 -0.40 -25.14
N ARG A 18 -0.51 -0.81 -26.35
CA ARG A 18 -0.56 0.03 -27.54
C ARG A 18 -1.96 0.48 -27.90
N GLU A 19 -2.02 1.60 -28.60
CA GLU A 19 -3.26 2.10 -29.20
C GLU A 19 -3.93 1.01 -30.07
N ASP A 20 -5.23 0.82 -29.86
CA ASP A 20 -6.07 0.01 -30.75
C ASP A 20 -7.05 0.93 -31.49
N LYS A 21 -6.71 1.26 -32.73
CA LYS A 21 -7.51 2.11 -33.61
C LYS A 21 -8.86 1.49 -33.99
N GLN A 22 -9.00 0.17 -33.96
CA GLN A 22 -10.26 -0.51 -34.27
C GLN A 22 -11.23 -0.44 -33.10
N GLN A 23 -10.71 -0.53 -31.88
CA GLN A 23 -11.51 -0.43 -30.65
C GLN A 23 -11.59 1.02 -30.10
N GLY A 24 -10.92 1.98 -30.75
CA GLY A 24 -10.85 3.36 -30.28
C GLY A 24 -10.19 3.50 -28.90
N THR A 25 -9.33 2.55 -28.53
CA THR A 25 -8.68 2.55 -27.22
C THR A 25 -7.34 3.28 -27.33
N PRO A 26 -7.13 4.38 -26.58
CA PRO A 26 -5.87 5.10 -26.62
C PRO A 26 -4.73 4.25 -26.05
N GLU A 27 -3.51 4.64 -26.37
CA GLU A 27 -2.32 4.03 -25.79
C GLU A 27 -2.30 4.22 -24.26
N LEU A 28 -2.02 3.15 -23.53
CA LEU A 28 -1.87 3.17 -22.08
C LEU A 28 -0.39 3.12 -21.74
N VAL A 29 0.11 4.20 -21.16
CA VAL A 29 1.50 4.34 -20.73
C VAL A 29 1.61 4.42 -19.20
N LEU A 30 2.76 4.04 -18.67
CA LEU A 30 3.18 4.27 -17.28
C LEU A 30 4.39 5.20 -17.30
N THR A 31 4.20 6.42 -16.81
CA THR A 31 5.25 7.45 -16.81
C THR A 31 6.11 7.39 -15.54
N GLN A 32 7.25 8.08 -15.55
CA GLN A 32 8.01 8.32 -14.33
C GLN A 32 7.21 9.10 -13.28
N ALA A 33 6.39 10.06 -13.69
CA ALA A 33 5.54 10.82 -12.77
C ALA A 33 4.54 9.91 -12.05
N ASP A 34 3.94 8.95 -12.76
CA ASP A 34 3.06 7.94 -12.19
C ASP A 34 3.79 7.04 -11.19
N ALA A 35 4.97 6.55 -11.57
CA ALA A 35 5.80 5.73 -10.68
C ALA A 35 6.18 6.50 -9.40
N ALA A 36 6.58 7.76 -9.54
CA ALA A 36 6.91 8.63 -8.41
C ALA A 36 5.68 8.92 -7.53
N ASN A 37 4.50 9.12 -8.12
CA ASN A 37 3.24 9.29 -7.39
C ASN A 37 2.87 8.03 -6.60
N LEU A 38 3.03 6.85 -7.19
CA LEU A 38 2.80 5.57 -6.52
C LEU A 38 3.76 5.40 -5.34
N ILE A 39 5.04 5.69 -5.54
CA ILE A 39 6.08 5.62 -4.50
C ILE A 39 5.78 6.56 -3.34
N ARG A 40 5.38 7.82 -3.62
CA ARG A 40 4.98 8.76 -2.57
C ARG A 40 3.73 8.29 -1.81
N SER A 41 2.74 7.78 -2.53
CA SER A 41 1.49 7.31 -1.93
C SER A 41 1.72 6.12 -1.00
N LYS A 42 2.52 5.13 -1.44
CA LYS A 42 2.85 3.98 -0.60
C LYS A 42 3.75 4.37 0.58
N ALA A 43 4.66 5.33 0.38
CA ALA A 43 5.55 5.83 1.44
C ALA A 43 4.74 6.47 2.57
N ALA A 44 3.71 7.26 2.23
CA ALA A 44 2.82 7.87 3.20
C ALA A 44 2.06 6.81 4.04
N ILE A 45 1.55 5.76 3.39
CA ILE A 45 0.85 4.66 4.08
C ILE A 45 1.79 3.94 5.05
N TYR A 46 2.97 3.52 4.58
CA TYR A 46 3.92 2.79 5.41
C TYR A 46 4.41 3.65 6.59
N ALA A 47 4.78 4.91 6.35
CA ALA A 47 5.22 5.82 7.40
C ALA A 47 4.13 6.07 8.44
N ALA A 48 2.87 6.23 8.03
CA ALA A 48 1.74 6.37 8.95
C ALA A 48 1.58 5.14 9.85
N VAL A 49 1.62 3.93 9.27
CA VAL A 49 1.52 2.68 10.04
C VAL A 49 2.67 2.55 11.03
N ASN A 50 3.91 2.79 10.58
CA ASN A 50 5.09 2.67 11.42
C ASN A 50 5.07 3.66 12.59
N ILE A 51 4.72 4.93 12.33
CA ILE A 51 4.61 5.96 13.37
C ILE A 51 3.50 5.64 14.37
N LEU A 52 2.36 5.09 13.94
CA LEU A 52 1.29 4.68 14.86
C LEU A 52 1.73 3.53 15.78
N ILE A 53 2.39 2.52 15.23
CA ILE A 53 2.95 1.39 16.00
C ILE A 53 3.97 1.92 17.03
N GLU A 54 4.88 2.78 16.59
CA GLU A 54 5.88 3.39 17.47
C GLU A 54 5.23 4.25 18.57
N THR A 55 4.22 5.04 18.23
CA THR A 55 3.49 5.90 19.18
C THR A 55 2.74 5.08 20.23
N MET A 56 2.26 3.89 19.86
CA MET A 56 1.64 2.95 20.79
C MET A 56 2.66 2.13 21.60
N ASN A 57 3.95 2.27 21.31
CA ASN A 57 5.04 1.52 21.93
C ASN A 57 4.80 -0.01 21.88
N VAL A 58 4.32 -0.48 20.73
CA VAL A 58 4.14 -1.90 20.41
C VAL A 58 5.06 -2.29 19.26
N ASN A 59 5.34 -3.58 19.12
CA ASN A 59 6.06 -4.10 17.97
C ASN A 59 5.06 -4.47 16.85
N ILE A 60 5.50 -4.44 15.60
CA ILE A 60 4.70 -4.96 14.48
C ILE A 60 4.36 -6.45 14.69
N ASP A 61 5.23 -7.20 15.35
CA ASP A 61 4.99 -8.60 15.69
C ASP A 61 3.81 -8.79 16.65
N ASP A 62 3.55 -7.81 17.52
CA ASP A 62 2.42 -7.79 18.46
C ASP A 62 1.08 -7.54 17.74
N VAL A 63 1.11 -7.06 16.50
CA VAL A 63 -0.11 -6.86 15.69
C VAL A 63 -0.65 -8.22 15.25
N GLU A 64 -1.81 -8.59 15.79
CA GLU A 64 -2.47 -9.87 15.48
C GLU A 64 -3.10 -9.87 14.08
N CYS A 65 -3.71 -8.75 13.68
CA CYS A 65 -4.44 -8.64 12.42
C CYS A 65 -4.40 -7.21 11.88
N ILE A 66 -4.20 -7.08 10.57
CA ILE A 66 -4.26 -5.83 9.82
C ILE A 66 -5.49 -5.90 8.91
N TYR A 67 -6.50 -5.08 9.21
CA TYR A 67 -7.69 -4.97 8.38
C TYR A 67 -7.49 -3.88 7.33
N LEU A 68 -7.52 -4.30 6.07
CA LEU A 68 -7.38 -3.41 4.93
C LEU A 68 -8.76 -3.12 4.33
N ALA A 69 -9.19 -1.87 4.45
CA ALA A 69 -10.42 -1.37 3.85
C ALA A 69 -10.11 -0.46 2.66
N GLY A 70 -11.04 -0.36 1.71
CA GLY A 70 -10.94 0.58 0.60
C GLY A 70 -11.63 0.12 -0.68
N GLY A 71 -11.69 1.04 -1.65
CA GLY A 71 -12.30 0.80 -2.96
C GLY A 71 -11.50 -0.14 -3.86
N PHE A 72 -10.25 -0.46 -3.49
CA PHE A 72 -9.40 -1.39 -4.23
C PHE A 72 -9.94 -2.83 -4.25
N GLY A 73 -10.95 -3.15 -3.44
CA GLY A 73 -11.65 -4.43 -3.51
C GLY A 73 -10.71 -5.63 -3.34
N ASN A 74 -11.13 -6.79 -3.86
CA ASN A 74 -10.30 -7.99 -3.93
C ASN A 74 -9.11 -7.87 -4.90
N TYR A 75 -8.85 -6.68 -5.46
CA TYR A 75 -7.80 -6.46 -6.46
C TYR A 75 -6.46 -6.05 -5.84
N LEU A 76 -6.42 -5.66 -4.56
CA LEU A 76 -5.15 -5.41 -3.89
C LEU A 76 -4.49 -6.72 -3.48
N ASP A 77 -3.38 -7.03 -4.13
CA ASP A 77 -2.54 -8.18 -3.82
C ASP A 77 -1.60 -7.81 -2.66
N VAL A 78 -1.83 -8.45 -1.51
CA VAL A 78 -1.06 -8.24 -0.28
C VAL A 78 0.43 -8.51 -0.48
N SER A 79 0.77 -9.54 -1.26
CA SER A 79 2.18 -9.86 -1.52
C SER A 79 2.84 -8.77 -2.35
N LYS A 80 2.14 -8.23 -3.36
CA LYS A 80 2.66 -7.11 -4.17
C LYS A 80 2.72 -5.81 -3.38
N ALA A 81 1.74 -5.55 -2.54
CA ALA A 81 1.72 -4.37 -1.65
C ALA A 81 2.90 -4.38 -0.67
N THR A 82 3.19 -5.53 -0.08
CA THR A 82 4.36 -5.73 0.79
C THR A 82 5.66 -5.62 -0.01
N PHE A 83 5.70 -6.20 -1.23
CA PHE A 83 6.86 -6.15 -2.11
C PHE A 83 7.29 -4.72 -2.50
N ILE A 84 6.34 -3.81 -2.71
CA ILE A 84 6.66 -2.39 -2.96
C ILE A 84 6.90 -1.59 -1.68
N GLY A 85 6.75 -2.21 -0.50
CA GLY A 85 6.87 -1.58 0.81
C GLY A 85 5.74 -0.61 1.16
N MET A 86 4.51 -0.93 0.74
CA MET A 86 3.30 -0.21 1.16
C MET A 86 2.79 -0.71 2.51
N LEU A 87 2.86 -2.02 2.72
CA LEU A 87 2.47 -2.70 3.96
C LEU A 87 3.72 -3.22 4.67
N PRO A 88 3.70 -3.31 6.01
CA PRO A 88 4.80 -3.92 6.76
C PRO A 88 4.96 -5.40 6.37
N ASP A 89 6.20 -5.89 6.47
CA ASP A 89 6.52 -7.29 6.15
C ASP A 89 6.08 -8.22 7.28
N VAL A 90 4.80 -8.60 7.24
CA VAL A 90 4.18 -9.52 8.19
C VAL A 90 3.64 -10.75 7.45
N PRO A 91 3.43 -11.89 8.15
CA PRO A 91 2.81 -13.06 7.55
C PRO A 91 1.48 -12.69 6.84
N PRO A 92 1.27 -13.09 5.57
CA PRO A 92 0.09 -12.69 4.79
C PRO A 92 -1.24 -13.02 5.46
N GLU A 93 -1.30 -14.08 6.26
CA GLU A 93 -2.48 -14.49 7.04
C GLU A 93 -2.93 -13.47 8.10
N LYS A 94 -2.03 -12.57 8.53
CA LYS A 94 -2.37 -11.45 9.41
C LYS A 94 -3.11 -10.34 8.66
N ILE A 95 -3.08 -10.30 7.33
CA ILE A 95 -3.67 -9.22 6.54
C ILE A 95 -5.02 -9.66 5.97
N ARG A 96 -6.09 -8.93 6.31
CA ARG A 96 -7.46 -9.25 5.89
C ARG A 96 -8.11 -8.09 5.15
N PHE A 97 -8.50 -8.35 3.90
CA PHE A 97 -9.25 -7.38 3.13
C PHE A 97 -10.74 -7.39 3.54
N VAL A 98 -11.29 -6.22 3.88
CA VAL A 98 -12.67 -6.07 4.38
C VAL A 98 -13.58 -5.26 3.46
N GLY A 99 -13.11 -4.93 2.24
CA GLY A 99 -13.93 -4.20 1.28
C GLY A 99 -14.12 -2.73 1.63
N ASN A 100 -15.20 -2.15 1.11
CA ASN A 100 -15.58 -0.80 1.44
C ASN A 100 -16.34 -0.79 2.78
N SER A 101 -15.58 -0.72 3.87
CA SER A 101 -16.12 -0.71 5.24
C SER A 101 -16.99 0.51 5.52
N SER A 102 -16.79 1.64 4.82
CA SER A 102 -17.62 2.84 4.96
C SER A 102 -19.06 2.57 4.50
N ILE A 103 -19.25 1.98 3.32
CA ILE A 103 -20.59 1.61 2.82
C ILE A 103 -21.21 0.51 3.67
N ALA A 104 -20.43 -0.52 4.04
CA ALA A 104 -20.91 -1.61 4.89
C ALA A 104 -21.39 -1.07 6.25
N GLY A 105 -20.60 -0.24 6.91
CA GLY A 105 -20.96 0.38 8.20
C GLY A 105 -22.18 1.29 8.09
N ALA A 106 -22.30 2.09 7.02
CA ALA A 106 -23.48 2.93 6.78
C ALA A 106 -24.75 2.09 6.62
N LYS A 107 -24.66 0.97 5.89
CA LYS A 107 -25.78 0.04 5.73
C LYS A 107 -26.20 -0.58 7.07
N GLU A 108 -25.24 -1.06 7.86
CA GLU A 108 -25.51 -1.64 9.18
C GLU A 108 -26.17 -0.62 10.13
N ALA A 109 -25.66 0.62 10.14
CA ALA A 109 -26.21 1.72 10.93
C ALA A 109 -27.67 2.06 10.58
N ILE A 110 -28.02 2.05 9.30
CA ILE A 110 -29.40 2.36 8.85
C ILE A 110 -30.37 1.24 9.24
N LEU A 111 -29.92 -0.02 9.20
CA LEU A 111 -30.76 -1.19 9.44
C LEU A 111 -30.86 -1.59 10.91
N SER A 112 -29.94 -1.14 11.77
CA SER A 112 -29.86 -1.54 13.17
C SER A 112 -29.49 -0.39 14.10
N ARG A 113 -30.41 -0.05 15.02
CA ARG A 113 -30.16 0.93 16.08
C ARG A 113 -29.00 0.52 16.98
N ALA A 114 -28.90 -0.77 17.31
CA ALA A 114 -27.81 -1.29 18.13
C ALA A 114 -26.45 -1.12 17.42
N ALA A 115 -26.39 -1.36 16.10
CA ALA A 115 -25.16 -1.13 15.33
C ALA A 115 -24.80 0.36 15.27
N TYR A 116 -25.79 1.23 15.08
CA TYR A 116 -25.58 2.68 15.13
C TYR A 116 -25.03 3.16 16.48
N ASP A 117 -25.58 2.67 17.59
CA ASP A 117 -25.11 3.02 18.93
C ASP A 117 -23.69 2.49 19.18
N ALA A 118 -23.34 1.29 18.69
CA ALA A 118 -21.98 0.75 18.75
C ALA A 118 -20.97 1.60 17.96
N ILE A 119 -21.32 2.07 16.75
CA ILE A 119 -20.47 2.97 15.97
C ILE A 119 -20.21 4.28 16.72
N ARG A 120 -21.24 4.82 17.40
CA ARG A 120 -21.09 6.03 18.22
C ARG A 120 -20.18 5.80 19.43
N ASP A 121 -20.28 4.65 20.11
CA ASP A 121 -19.37 4.31 21.21
C ASP A 121 -17.92 4.24 20.73
N VAL A 122 -17.67 3.55 19.62
CA VAL A 122 -16.34 3.50 19.00
C VAL A 122 -15.83 4.90 18.67
N ALA A 123 -16.66 5.74 18.03
CA ALA A 123 -16.29 7.10 17.68
C ALA A 123 -15.89 7.95 18.90
N ASN A 124 -16.58 7.78 20.04
CA ASN A 124 -16.26 8.49 21.28
C ASN A 124 -14.96 8.02 21.94
N ARG A 125 -14.48 6.82 21.61
CA ARG A 125 -13.26 6.22 22.17
C ARG A 125 -12.04 6.37 21.27
N LEU A 126 -12.23 6.85 20.04
CA LEU A 126 -11.15 7.08 19.09
C LEU A 126 -10.27 8.24 19.56
N THR A 127 -8.97 8.00 19.62
CA THR A 127 -7.97 9.05 19.84
C THR A 127 -7.31 9.37 18.50
N TYR A 128 -7.40 10.63 18.08
CA TYR A 128 -6.74 11.11 16.87
C TYR A 128 -5.25 11.36 17.16
N VAL A 129 -4.39 10.81 16.31
CA VAL A 129 -2.94 11.04 16.33
C VAL A 129 -2.58 11.88 15.13
N ASP A 130 -2.08 13.09 15.36
CA ASP A 130 -1.60 13.96 14.29
C ASP A 130 -0.18 13.57 13.87
N LEU A 131 -0.08 12.81 12.79
CA LEU A 131 1.19 12.33 12.24
C LEU A 131 2.13 13.47 11.82
N MET A 132 1.59 14.59 11.32
CA MET A 132 2.42 15.70 10.83
C MET A 132 3.15 16.43 11.96
N THR A 133 2.62 16.33 13.18
CA THR A 133 3.29 16.88 14.37
C THR A 133 4.34 15.95 14.95
N ASN A 134 4.35 14.68 14.53
CA ASN A 134 5.36 13.73 14.98
C ASN A 134 6.70 14.03 14.27
N PRO A 135 7.78 14.37 15.00
CA PRO A 135 9.04 14.77 14.40
C PRO A 135 9.68 13.66 13.56
N LYS A 136 9.30 12.39 13.76
CA LYS A 136 9.84 11.24 13.03
C LYS A 136 9.08 10.93 11.74
N TYR A 137 7.89 11.51 11.53
CA TYR A 137 7.06 11.14 10.37
C TYR A 137 7.73 11.48 9.05
N MET A 138 8.29 12.68 8.90
CA MET A 138 8.95 13.08 7.66
C MET A 138 10.21 12.25 7.39
N ASP A 139 10.97 11.90 8.43
CA ASP A 139 12.14 11.02 8.30
C ASP A 139 11.73 9.63 7.83
N GLU A 140 10.66 9.07 8.41
CA GLU A 140 10.13 7.77 8.02
C GLU A 140 9.55 7.79 6.59
N PHE A 141 8.83 8.86 6.24
CA PHE A 141 8.31 9.06 4.89
C PHE A 141 9.43 9.11 3.85
N VAL A 142 10.52 9.84 4.12
CA VAL A 142 11.68 9.91 3.21
C VAL A 142 12.32 8.53 3.03
N LYS A 143 12.54 7.77 4.11
CA LYS A 143 13.07 6.39 4.03
C LYS A 143 12.12 5.46 3.26
N ALA A 144 10.82 5.69 3.38
CA ALA A 144 9.80 4.92 2.69
C ALA A 144 9.62 5.30 1.22
N ASN A 145 10.32 6.32 0.67
CA ASN A 145 10.27 6.64 -0.76
C ASN A 145 11.18 5.75 -1.64
N PHE A 146 11.77 4.69 -1.09
CA PHE A 146 12.53 3.67 -1.84
C PHE A 146 11.74 2.36 -1.92
N LEU A 147 12.06 1.47 -2.85
CA LEU A 147 11.40 0.17 -2.99
C LEU A 147 12.29 -0.97 -2.47
N PRO A 148 11.83 -1.80 -1.49
CA PRO A 148 10.62 -1.61 -0.69
C PRO A 148 10.76 -0.45 0.31
N HIS A 149 11.98 -0.17 0.77
CA HIS A 149 12.31 0.83 1.78
C HIS A 149 13.85 1.06 1.80
N THR A 150 14.36 2.17 2.36
CA THR A 150 15.82 2.36 2.49
C THR A 150 16.47 1.36 3.45
N ASP A 151 15.76 1.02 4.51
CA ASP A 151 16.12 -0.01 5.48
C ASP A 151 15.49 -1.36 5.04
N VAL A 152 16.27 -2.17 4.35
CA VAL A 152 15.84 -3.44 3.74
C VAL A 152 15.66 -4.57 4.75
N ASP A 153 16.27 -4.45 5.94
CA ASP A 153 16.17 -5.47 7.00
C ASP A 153 14.74 -5.55 7.57
N ARG A 154 13.93 -4.52 7.33
CA ARG A 154 12.48 -4.51 7.63
C ARG A 154 11.63 -5.31 6.65
N PHE A 155 12.21 -5.77 5.54
CA PHE A 155 11.52 -6.50 4.47
C PHE A 155 12.23 -7.82 4.12
N PRO A 156 12.50 -8.70 5.10
CA PRO A 156 13.24 -9.95 4.87
C PRO A 156 12.56 -10.87 3.84
N SER A 157 11.22 -10.93 3.80
CA SER A 157 10.49 -11.78 2.85
C SER A 157 10.65 -11.29 1.40
N VAL A 158 10.73 -9.97 1.22
CA VAL A 158 10.94 -9.33 -0.08
C VAL A 158 12.35 -9.61 -0.58
N MET A 159 13.35 -9.44 0.28
CA MET A 159 14.75 -9.68 -0.07
C MET A 159 15.00 -11.15 -0.43
N ALA A 160 14.46 -12.09 0.35
CA ALA A 160 14.53 -13.51 0.04
C ALA A 160 13.91 -13.84 -1.33
N LYS A 161 12.80 -13.18 -1.69
CA LYS A 161 12.16 -13.37 -3.00
C LYS A 161 13.01 -12.84 -4.15
N ILE A 162 13.64 -11.67 -3.98
CA ILE A 162 14.54 -11.09 -4.99
C ILE A 162 15.73 -12.02 -5.24
N GLU A 163 16.36 -12.53 -4.18
CA GLU A 163 17.48 -13.48 -4.28
C GLU A 163 17.09 -14.75 -5.04
N GLN A 164 15.90 -15.29 -4.78
CA GLN A 164 15.37 -16.48 -5.48
C GLN A 164 15.16 -16.21 -6.98
N GLU A 165 14.60 -15.06 -7.36
CA GLU A 165 14.39 -14.71 -8.76
C GLU A 165 15.72 -14.45 -9.49
N GLN A 166 16.67 -13.78 -8.85
CA GLN A 166 18.02 -13.59 -9.40
C GLN A 166 18.73 -14.94 -9.62
N ALA A 167 18.62 -15.87 -8.67
CA ALA A 167 19.22 -17.20 -8.78
C ALA A 167 18.61 -18.06 -9.89
N LYS A 168 17.35 -17.79 -10.31
CA LYS A 168 16.73 -18.44 -11.47
C LYS A 168 17.26 -17.85 -12.77
N MET A 169 17.35 -16.52 -12.89
CA MET A 169 17.82 -15.84 -14.10
C MET A 169 19.28 -16.16 -14.47
N HIS A 170 20.13 -16.51 -13.50
CA HIS A 170 21.53 -16.90 -13.77
C HIS A 170 21.69 -18.39 -14.15
N ARG A 171 20.62 -19.20 -14.10
CA ARG A 171 20.64 -20.62 -14.47
C ARG A 171 20.07 -20.88 -15.88
N ASP A 172 19.39 -19.90 -16.46
CA ASP A 172 18.85 -19.90 -17.83
C ASP A 172 19.80 -19.14 -18.79
#